data_AF-A0A251ZX26-F1
#
_entry.id   AF-A0A251ZX26-F1
#
_cell.length_a   1.000
_cell.length_b   1.000
_cell.length_c   1.000
_cell.angle_alpha   90.00
_cell.angle_beta   90.00
_cell.angle_gamma   90.00
#
_symmetry.space_group_name_H-M   'P 1'
#
loop_
_entity.id
_entity.type
_entity.pdbx_description
1 polymer ?
#
loop_
_entity_poly.entity_id
_entity_poly.type
_entity_poly.pdbx_seq_one_letter_code
_entity_poly.pdbx_strand_id
1 'polypeptide(L)'
;MKKDKNIIINEALFSFKLQLQVGLITFKEIQDWADQQLLIDNNDIVILDICFLTNEDEVRDYINDFFRYDVNIDIEKVALKVFKQYFENKMSKLLDSQLNDHILNLKLLADYLFDINYRLGEATLDGYITGYDDDITGAQKGGRSITPQEIYVKLYQYLQNWISRFS
;
A
#
# COMPACT_ATOMS: atom_id res chain seq x y z
N MET A 1 26.32 0.73 -9.20
CA MET A 1 26.38 1.66 -8.05
C MET A 1 25.71 1.00 -6.86
N LYS A 2 26.38 0.94 -5.70
CA LYS A 2 25.71 0.58 -4.45
C LYS A 2 24.71 1.69 -4.12
N LYS A 3 23.45 1.36 -3.86
CA LYS A 3 22.49 2.33 -3.32
C LYS A 3 23.02 2.83 -1.98
N ASP A 4 22.82 4.11 -1.69
CA ASP A 4 23.09 4.69 -0.38
C ASP A 4 22.27 3.92 0.68
N LYS A 5 22.90 3.55 1.79
CA LYS A 5 22.28 2.82 2.89
C LYS A 5 21.06 3.56 3.44
N ASN A 6 21.14 4.89 3.51
CA ASN A 6 20.03 5.73 3.96
C ASN A 6 18.82 5.59 3.03
N ILE A 7 19.04 5.51 1.71
CA ILE A 7 17.96 5.30 0.74
C ILE A 7 17.29 3.94 0.97
N ILE A 8 18.05 2.88 1.26
CA ILE A 8 17.51 1.54 1.50
C ILE A 8 16.63 1.51 2.75
N ILE A 9 17.12 2.08 3.86
CA ILE A 9 16.37 2.14 5.12
C ILE A 9 15.11 2.98 4.95
N ASN A 10 15.22 4.12 4.28
CA ASN A 10 14.09 5.00 3.99
C ASN A 10 13.03 4.33 3.10
N GLU A 11 13.43 3.60 2.05
CA GLU A 11 12.50 2.82 1.23
C GLU A 11 11.80 1.72 2.05
N ALA A 12 12.52 1.05 2.95
CA ALA A 12 11.96 0.03 3.83
C ALA A 12 10.95 0.62 4.81
N LEU A 13 11.30 1.72 5.48
CA LEU A 13 10.42 2.39 6.44
C LEU A 13 9.15 2.94 5.78
N PHE A 14 9.27 3.51 4.59
CA PHE A 14 8.10 3.94 3.84
C PHE A 14 7.23 2.75 3.41
N SER A 15 7.84 1.64 2.98
CA SER A 15 7.12 0.41 2.68
C SER A 15 6.36 -0.10 3.92
N PHE A 16 7.01 -0.13 5.08
CA PHE A 16 6.38 -0.56 6.33
C PHE A 16 5.22 0.33 6.75
N LYS A 17 5.34 1.65 6.57
CA LYS A 17 4.25 2.59 6.81
C LYS A 17 2.99 2.18 6.04
N LEU A 18 3.13 2.02 4.72
CA LEU A 18 2.02 1.65 3.85
C LEU A 18 1.49 0.25 4.18
N GLN A 19 2.39 -0.72 4.37
CA GLN A 19 2.02 -2.11 4.68
C GLN A 19 1.30 -2.25 6.02
N LEU A 20 1.69 -1.50 7.06
CA LEU A 20 1.00 -1.46 8.34
C LEU A 20 -0.42 -0.90 8.19
N GLN A 21 -0.56 0.21 7.45
CA GLN A 21 -1.85 0.86 7.22
C GLN A 21 -2.87 -0.07 6.55
N VAL A 22 -2.41 -0.96 5.67
CA VAL A 22 -3.28 -1.89 4.94
C VAL A 22 -3.24 -3.33 5.48
N GLY A 23 -2.60 -3.55 6.63
CA GLY A 23 -2.54 -4.84 7.31
C GLY A 23 -1.79 -5.95 6.54
N LEU A 24 -0.75 -5.58 5.78
CA LEU A 24 0.14 -6.50 5.05
C LEU A 24 1.34 -6.98 5.86
N ILE A 25 1.71 -6.25 6.91
CA ILE A 25 2.83 -6.58 7.79
C ILE A 25 2.41 -6.34 9.23
N THR A 26 3.00 -7.10 10.15
CA THR A 26 2.87 -6.93 11.60
C THR A 26 4.06 -6.18 12.17
N PHE A 27 3.90 -5.59 13.36
CA PHE A 27 5.02 -4.95 14.06
C PHE A 27 6.17 -5.93 14.32
N LYS A 28 5.85 -7.20 14.63
CA LYS A 28 6.85 -8.23 14.87
C LYS A 28 7.72 -8.51 13.65
N GLU A 29 7.12 -8.56 12.46
CA GLU A 29 7.87 -8.74 11.22
C GLU A 29 8.81 -7.56 10.91
N ILE A 30 8.45 -6.34 11.35
CA ILE A 30 9.33 -5.16 11.25
C ILE A 30 10.51 -5.26 12.22
N GLN A 31 10.27 -5.72 13.44
CA GLN A 31 11.34 -5.97 14.41
C GLN A 31 12.27 -7.08 13.95
N ASP A 32 11.72 -8.19 13.45
CA ASP A 32 12.48 -9.30 12.89
C ASP A 32 13.36 -8.81 11.70
N TRP A 33 12.85 -7.88 10.89
CA TRP A 33 13.64 -7.23 9.84
C TRP A 33 14.78 -6.37 10.43
N ALA A 34 14.51 -5.58 11.46
CA ALA A 34 15.52 -4.72 12.09
C ALA A 34 16.64 -5.56 12.75
N ASP A 35 16.28 -6.64 13.44
CA ASP A 35 17.25 -7.59 14.02
C ASP A 35 18.17 -8.18 12.95
N GLN A 36 17.63 -8.50 11.77
CA GLN A 36 18.44 -8.97 10.64
C GLN A 36 19.37 -7.87 10.10
N GLN A 37 18.95 -6.60 10.12
CA GLN A 37 19.82 -5.49 9.69
C GLN A 37 20.96 -5.24 10.68
N LEU A 38 20.78 -5.49 11.98
CA LEU A 38 21.86 -5.37 12.98
C LEU A 38 23.03 -6.33 12.71
N LEU A 39 22.76 -7.49 12.09
CA LEU A 39 23.80 -8.43 11.68
C LEU A 39 24.69 -7.87 10.57
N ILE A 40 24.20 -6.87 9.84
CA ILE A 40 24.90 -6.21 8.72
C ILE A 40 25.60 -4.95 9.22
N ASP A 41 24.89 -4.10 9.97
CA ASP A 41 25.43 -2.90 10.59
C ASP A 41 24.76 -2.65 11.95
N ASN A 42 25.51 -2.91 13.01
CA ASN A 42 25.04 -2.84 14.40
C ASN A 42 25.06 -1.43 15.01
N ASN A 43 25.46 -0.40 14.25
CA ASN A 43 25.55 0.98 14.74
C ASN A 43 24.53 1.92 14.08
N ASP A 44 23.60 1.40 13.27
CA ASP A 44 22.56 2.22 12.67
C ASP A 44 21.51 2.61 13.71
N ILE A 45 21.42 3.90 14.01
CA ILE A 45 20.52 4.44 15.04
C ILE A 45 19.06 4.09 14.73
N VAL A 46 18.66 4.16 13.46
CA VAL A 46 17.28 3.90 13.05
C VAL A 46 16.93 2.43 13.24
N ILE A 47 17.84 1.53 12.88
CA ILE A 47 17.66 0.09 13.10
C ILE A 47 17.61 -0.22 14.61
N LEU A 48 18.52 0.36 15.39
CA LEU A 48 18.56 0.17 16.83
C LEU A 48 17.25 0.65 17.49
N ASP A 49 16.75 1.84 17.12
CA ASP A 49 15.49 2.36 17.64
C ASP A 49 14.35 1.34 17.44
N ILE A 50 14.19 0.83 16.21
CA ILE A 50 13.13 -0.14 15.87
C ILE A 50 13.24 -1.43 16.69
N CYS A 51 14.45 -1.94 16.90
CA CYS A 51 14.68 -3.15 17.71
C CYS A 51 14.23 -2.98 19.17
N PHE A 52 14.29 -1.76 19.71
CA PHE A 52 13.92 -1.48 21.11
C PHE A 52 12.48 -1.02 21.31
N LEU A 53 11.69 -0.85 20.24
CA LEU A 53 10.25 -0.57 20.35
C LEU A 53 9.54 -1.77 20.97
N THR A 54 8.64 -1.53 21.91
CA THR A 54 8.12 -2.59 22.79
C THR A 54 6.72 -3.05 22.42
N ASN A 55 5.99 -2.26 21.64
CA ASN A 55 4.60 -2.52 21.28
C ASN A 55 4.23 -1.94 19.90
N GLU A 56 3.06 -2.35 19.41
CA GLU A 56 2.57 -1.97 18.08
C GLU A 56 2.35 -0.47 17.91
N ASP A 57 1.86 0.21 18.96
CA ASP A 57 1.59 1.65 18.91
C ASP A 57 2.90 2.43 18.80
N GLU A 58 3.93 2.05 19.55
CA GLU A 58 5.28 2.64 19.45
C GLU A 58 5.90 2.47 18.05
N VAL A 59 5.77 1.28 17.46
CA VAL A 59 6.25 1.02 16.08
C VAL A 59 5.49 1.86 15.06
N ARG A 60 4.16 1.95 15.21
CA ARG A 60 3.32 2.74 14.32
C ARG A 60 3.64 4.23 14.41
N ASP A 61 3.77 4.76 15.62
CA ASP A 61 4.10 6.16 15.86
C ASP A 61 5.48 6.50 15.32
N TYR A 62 6.49 5.66 15.60
CA TYR A 62 7.86 5.85 15.08
C TYR A 62 7.89 5.89 13.54
N ILE A 63 7.24 4.93 12.88
CA ILE A 63 7.20 4.85 11.42
C ILE A 63 6.41 6.00 10.81
N ASN A 64 5.34 6.45 11.46
CA ASN A 64 4.55 7.59 10.99
C ASN A 64 5.34 8.91 11.13
N ASP A 65 6.04 9.09 12.25
CA ASP A 65 6.84 10.29 12.56
C ASP A 65 8.13 10.38 11.74
N PHE A 66 8.65 9.25 11.27
CA PHE A 66 9.85 9.19 10.44
C PHE A 66 9.71 9.97 9.12
N PHE A 67 8.50 10.08 8.58
CA PHE A 67 8.29 10.68 7.27
C PHE A 67 8.17 12.21 7.34
N ARG A 68 9.31 12.89 7.47
CA ARG A 68 9.44 14.33 7.16
C ARG A 68 9.87 14.49 5.70
N TYR A 69 9.30 15.48 5.01
CA TYR A 69 9.30 15.75 3.56
C TYR A 69 10.64 15.70 2.76
N ASP A 70 11.77 15.32 3.36
CA ASP A 70 13.13 15.35 2.77
C ASP A 70 13.72 13.96 2.47
N VAL A 71 12.89 12.93 2.32
CA VAL A 71 13.36 11.57 2.06
C VAL A 71 13.59 11.38 0.55
N ASN A 72 14.86 11.28 0.12
CA ASN A 72 15.24 11.05 -1.28
C ASN A 72 14.96 9.58 -1.72
N ILE A 73 13.68 9.21 -1.78
CA ILE A 73 13.21 7.90 -2.23
C ILE A 73 12.20 8.03 -3.37
N ASP A 74 12.10 6.98 -4.17
CA ASP A 74 11.07 6.85 -5.20
C ASP A 74 9.76 6.37 -4.55
N ILE A 75 8.98 7.33 -4.04
CA ILE A 75 7.70 7.10 -3.34
C ILE A 75 6.75 6.26 -4.21
N GLU A 76 6.61 6.61 -5.49
CA GLU A 76 5.69 5.94 -6.40
C GLU A 76 6.07 4.47 -6.60
N LYS A 77 7.36 4.19 -6.76
CA LYS A 77 7.84 2.80 -6.91
C LYS A 77 7.58 1.96 -5.67
N VAL A 78 7.80 2.52 -4.48
CA VAL A 78 7.51 1.80 -3.22
C VAL A 78 6.01 1.60 -3.05
N ALA A 79 5.20 2.64 -3.28
CA ALA A 79 3.75 2.56 -3.20
C ALA A 79 3.17 1.54 -4.20
N LEU A 80 3.67 1.51 -5.43
CA LEU A 80 3.26 0.54 -6.45
C LEU A 80 3.55 -0.88 -5.99
N LYS A 81 4.72 -1.13 -5.38
CA LYS A 81 5.06 -2.45 -4.84
C LYS A 81 4.07 -2.87 -3.75
N VAL A 82 3.73 -1.98 -2.83
CA VAL A 82 2.77 -2.27 -1.75
C VAL A 82 1.36 -2.45 -2.30
N PHE A 83 0.94 -1.65 -3.28
CA PHE A 83 -0.33 -1.79 -3.99
C PHE A 83 -0.47 -3.17 -4.63
N LYS A 84 0.56 -3.64 -5.35
CA LYS A 84 0.58 -4.98 -5.95
C LYS A 84 0.47 -6.07 -4.89
N GLN A 85 1.26 -5.98 -3.82
CA GLN A 85 1.20 -6.94 -2.71
C GLN A 85 -0.18 -6.97 -2.05
N TYR A 86 -0.81 -5.81 -1.86
CA TYR A 86 -2.16 -5.73 -1.31
C TYR A 86 -3.17 -6.44 -2.21
N PHE A 87 -3.16 -6.12 -3.50
CA PHE A 87 -4.04 -6.75 -4.48
C PHE A 87 -3.88 -8.27 -4.49
N GLU A 88 -2.65 -8.77 -4.54
CA GLU A 88 -2.34 -10.20 -4.62
C GLU A 88 -2.69 -10.98 -3.34
N ASN A 89 -2.45 -10.38 -2.17
CA ASN A 89 -2.56 -11.08 -0.90
C ASN A 89 -3.90 -10.89 -0.18
N LYS A 90 -4.61 -9.79 -0.46
CA LYS A 90 -5.82 -9.40 0.29
C LYS A 90 -7.08 -9.39 -0.55
N MET A 91 -7.02 -9.03 -1.83
CA MET A 91 -8.25 -8.95 -2.63
C MET A 91 -8.74 -10.35 -3.05
N SER A 92 -10.01 -10.60 -2.78
CA SER A 92 -10.74 -11.73 -3.37
C SER A 92 -11.10 -11.45 -4.82
N LYS A 93 -11.14 -12.50 -5.65
CA LYS A 93 -11.67 -12.42 -7.03
C LYS A 93 -13.18 -12.21 -7.09
N LEU A 94 -13.89 -12.48 -5.99
CA LEU A 94 -15.33 -12.33 -5.87
C LEU A 94 -15.66 -11.31 -4.78
N LEU A 95 -16.84 -10.72 -4.85
CA LEU A 95 -17.29 -9.78 -3.85
C LEU A 95 -17.42 -10.49 -2.51
N ASP A 96 -16.87 -9.91 -1.46
CA ASP A 96 -16.94 -10.43 -0.10
C ASP A 96 -17.33 -9.36 0.91
N SER A 97 -17.39 -9.74 2.19
CA SER A 97 -17.75 -8.86 3.29
C SER A 97 -16.72 -7.77 3.59
N GLN A 98 -15.52 -7.86 3.04
CA GLN A 98 -14.41 -6.92 3.28
C GLN A 98 -14.33 -5.83 2.21
N LEU A 99 -15.30 -5.74 1.29
CA LEU A 99 -15.33 -4.74 0.21
C LEU A 99 -14.95 -3.33 0.68
N ASN A 100 -15.59 -2.82 1.75
CA ASN A 100 -15.37 -1.46 2.21
C ASN A 100 -13.91 -1.26 2.67
N ASP A 101 -13.35 -2.25 3.37
CA ASP A 101 -11.95 -2.22 3.80
C ASP A 101 -11.01 -2.27 2.59
N HIS A 102 -11.33 -3.08 1.58
CA HIS A 102 -10.57 -3.14 0.33
C HIS A 102 -10.58 -1.81 -0.41
N ILE A 103 -11.75 -1.20 -0.59
CA ILE A 103 -11.87 0.10 -1.24
C ILE A 103 -11.07 1.16 -0.50
N LEU A 104 -11.21 1.24 0.83
CA LEU A 104 -10.48 2.23 1.64
C LEU A 104 -8.96 2.06 1.50
N ASN A 105 -8.46 0.84 1.61
CA ASN A 105 -7.04 0.54 1.50
C ASN A 105 -6.49 0.81 0.09
N LEU A 106 -7.24 0.47 -0.95
CA LEU A 106 -6.85 0.75 -2.34
C LEU A 106 -6.76 2.25 -2.60
N LYS A 107 -7.73 3.04 -2.11
CA LYS A 107 -7.73 4.51 -2.24
C LYS A 107 -6.52 5.13 -1.53
N LEU A 108 -6.25 4.71 -0.28
CA LEU A 108 -5.08 5.15 0.49
C LEU A 108 -3.77 4.91 -0.27
N LEU A 109 -3.61 3.74 -0.90
CA LEU A 109 -2.41 3.43 -1.68
C LEU A 109 -2.39 4.17 -3.03
N ALA A 110 -3.56 4.38 -3.65
CA ALA A 110 -3.70 5.10 -4.92
C ALA A 110 -3.32 6.58 -4.82
N ASP A 111 -3.46 7.20 -3.64
CA ASP A 111 -3.03 8.59 -3.40
C ASP A 111 -1.54 8.80 -3.69
N TYR A 112 -0.70 7.79 -3.42
CA TYR A 112 0.74 7.81 -3.71
C TYR A 112 1.08 7.46 -5.17
N LEU A 113 0.07 7.21 -6.01
CA LEU A 113 0.21 6.77 -7.41
C LEU A 113 -0.42 7.77 -8.40
N PHE A 114 -0.79 8.96 -7.92
CA PHE A 114 -1.43 10.02 -8.71
C PHE A 114 -0.62 10.36 -9.97
N ASP A 115 0.69 10.58 -9.82
CA ASP A 115 1.56 11.03 -10.90
C ASP A 115 1.73 9.96 -12.00
N ILE A 116 1.62 8.66 -11.67
CA ILE A 116 1.62 7.56 -12.65
C ILE A 116 0.50 7.76 -13.67
N ASN A 117 -0.75 7.89 -13.21
CA ASN A 117 -1.89 8.03 -14.11
C ASN A 117 -1.88 9.39 -14.82
N TYR A 118 -1.42 10.45 -14.14
CA TYR A 118 -1.24 11.76 -14.77
C TYR A 118 -0.29 11.68 -15.97
N ARG A 119 0.86 11.00 -15.84
CA ARG A 119 1.81 10.79 -16.95
C ARG A 119 1.24 9.95 -18.10
N LEU A 120 0.23 9.13 -17.83
CA LEU A 120 -0.47 8.33 -18.83
C LEU A 120 -1.62 9.09 -19.51
N GLY A 121 -1.96 10.29 -19.04
CA GLY A 121 -3.11 11.06 -19.52
C GLY A 121 -4.46 10.41 -19.17
N GLU A 122 -4.49 9.61 -18.10
CA GLU A 122 -5.66 8.86 -17.64
C GLU A 122 -6.27 9.51 -16.39
N ALA A 123 -7.54 9.18 -16.10
CA ALA A 123 -8.12 9.54 -14.80
C ALA A 123 -7.32 8.87 -13.66
N THR A 124 -7.35 9.49 -12.48
CA THR A 124 -6.63 8.98 -11.31
C THR A 124 -7.09 7.57 -10.96
N LEU A 125 -6.16 6.75 -10.44
CA LEU A 125 -6.50 5.39 -10.01
C LEU A 125 -7.57 5.42 -8.92
N ASP A 126 -7.46 6.35 -7.97
CA ASP A 126 -8.48 6.64 -6.96
C ASP A 126 -9.84 6.99 -7.58
N GLY A 127 -9.86 7.80 -8.65
CA GLY A 127 -11.10 8.15 -9.36
C GLY A 127 -11.78 6.94 -9.99
N TYR A 128 -11.01 6.02 -10.60
CA TYR A 128 -11.55 4.76 -11.11
C TYR A 128 -12.08 3.86 -9.98
N ILE A 129 -11.34 3.72 -8.87
CA ILE A 129 -11.79 2.93 -7.72
C ILE A 129 -13.08 3.51 -7.15
N THR A 130 -13.16 4.83 -6.98
CA THR A 130 -14.36 5.54 -6.51
C THR A 130 -15.56 5.32 -7.43
N GLY A 131 -15.36 5.39 -8.75
CA GLY A 131 -16.44 5.11 -9.70
C GLY A 131 -17.01 3.69 -9.58
N TYR A 132 -16.15 2.69 -9.39
CA TYR A 132 -16.60 1.31 -9.17
C TYR A 132 -17.30 1.13 -7.82
N ASP A 133 -16.81 1.76 -6.76
CA ASP A 133 -17.42 1.77 -5.42
C ASP A 133 -18.84 2.35 -5.44
N ASP A 134 -19.02 3.49 -6.11
CA ASP A 134 -20.33 4.11 -6.33
C ASP A 134 -21.28 3.21 -7.13
N ASP A 135 -20.77 2.56 -8.18
CA ASP A 135 -21.54 1.64 -9.01
C ASP A 135 -21.98 0.39 -8.21
N ILE A 136 -21.08 -0.19 -7.41
CA ILE A 136 -21.39 -1.33 -6.51
C ILE A 136 -22.45 -0.92 -5.49
N THR A 137 -22.28 0.22 -4.84
CA THR A 137 -23.23 0.76 -3.86
C THR A 137 -24.59 1.02 -4.50
N GLY A 138 -24.61 1.57 -5.71
CA GLY A 138 -25.82 1.79 -6.49
C GLY A 138 -26.54 0.48 -6.85
N ALA A 139 -25.81 -0.55 -7.24
CA ALA A 139 -26.36 -1.87 -7.53
C ALA A 139 -26.94 -2.56 -6.29
N GLN A 140 -26.26 -2.46 -5.13
CA GLN A 140 -26.76 -3.01 -3.86
C GLN A 140 -28.10 -2.39 -3.45
N LYS A 141 -28.33 -1.11 -3.80
CA LYS A 141 -29.59 -0.39 -3.56
C LYS A 141 -30.67 -0.67 -4.62
N GLY A 142 -30.41 -1.55 -5.60
CA GLY A 142 -31.33 -1.85 -6.70
C GLY A 142 -31.40 -0.78 -7.78
N GLY A 143 -30.48 0.19 -7.79
CA GLY A 143 -30.45 1.29 -8.76
C GLY A 143 -29.77 0.95 -10.09
N ARG A 144 -29.28 -0.27 -10.27
CA ARG A 144 -28.58 -0.74 -11.47
C ARG A 144 -29.15 -2.07 -11.94
N SER A 145 -29.12 -2.31 -13.25
CA SER A 145 -29.49 -3.59 -13.86
C SER A 145 -28.41 -4.67 -13.71
N ILE A 146 -27.17 -4.27 -13.41
CA ILE A 146 -26.01 -5.14 -13.20
C ILE A 146 -25.88 -5.44 -11.71
N THR A 147 -25.52 -6.67 -11.35
CA THR A 147 -25.36 -7.07 -9.96
C THR A 147 -24.08 -6.49 -9.33
N PRO A 148 -24.05 -6.28 -8.00
CA PRO A 148 -22.83 -5.84 -7.28
C PRO A 148 -21.61 -6.73 -7.58
N GLN A 149 -21.83 -8.05 -7.65
CA GLN A 149 -20.79 -9.04 -7.95
C GLN A 149 -20.17 -8.84 -9.33
N GLU A 150 -20.98 -8.57 -10.35
CA GLU A 150 -20.47 -8.34 -11.71
C GLU A 150 -19.66 -7.05 -11.81
N ILE A 151 -20.07 -5.99 -11.09
CA ILE A 151 -19.32 -4.73 -11.03
C ILE A 151 -18.00 -4.94 -10.30
N TYR A 152 -18.01 -5.66 -9.18
CA TYR A 152 -16.80 -6.00 -8.44
C TYR A 152 -15.79 -6.79 -9.29
N VAL A 153 -16.25 -7.78 -10.07
CA VAL A 153 -15.37 -8.54 -10.98
C VAL A 153 -14.73 -7.63 -12.03
N LYS A 154 -15.47 -6.62 -12.53
CA LYS A 154 -14.90 -5.61 -13.44
C LYS A 154 -13.85 -4.73 -12.75
N LEU A 155 -14.08 -4.32 -11.50
CA LEU A 155 -13.06 -3.63 -10.70
C LEU A 155 -11.80 -4.49 -10.54
N TYR A 156 -11.95 -5.75 -10.14
CA TYR A 156 -10.81 -6.66 -9.97
C TYR A 156 -10.00 -6.81 -11.27
N GLN A 157 -10.69 -7.01 -12.41
CA GLN A 157 -10.07 -7.11 -13.73
C GLN A 157 -9.37 -5.80 -14.14
N TYR A 158 -10.01 -4.67 -13.88
CA TYR A 158 -9.42 -3.35 -14.13
C TYR A 158 -8.11 -3.19 -13.34
N LEU A 159 -8.12 -3.46 -12.04
CA LEU A 159 -6.95 -3.36 -11.17
C LEU A 159 -5.84 -4.33 -11.61
N GLN A 160 -6.19 -5.56 -11.97
CA GLN A 160 -5.24 -6.56 -12.49
C GLN A 160 -4.56 -6.06 -13.78
N ASN A 161 -5.34 -5.48 -14.69
CA ASN A 161 -4.81 -4.92 -15.94
C ASN A 161 -3.99 -3.65 -15.69
N TRP A 162 -4.38 -2.81 -14.74
CA TRP A 162 -3.62 -1.63 -14.37
C TRP A 162 -2.25 -2.03 -13.80
N ILE A 163 -2.21 -2.99 -12.87
CA ILE A 163 -0.99 -3.52 -12.25
C ILE A 163 -0.03 -4.09 -13.30
N SER A 164 -0.54 -4.85 -14.28
CA SER A 164 0.29 -5.55 -15.27
C SER A 164 1.04 -4.61 -16.22
N ARG A 165 0.63 -3.34 -16.34
CA ARG A 165 1.32 -2.31 -17.13
C ARG A 165 2.67 -1.91 -16.53
N PHE A 166 2.90 -2.22 -15.26
CA PHE A 166 4.09 -1.82 -14.51
C PHE A 166 4.89 -3.01 -14.00
N SER A 167 4.66 -4.20 -14.55
CA SER A 167 5.34 -5.46 -14.19
C SER A 167 6.50 -5.77 -15.13
#